data_AF-A0A0Q4B5T3-F1
#
_entry.id   AF-A0A0Q4B5T3-F1
#
_cell.length_a   1.000
_cell.length_b   1.000
_cell.length_c   1.000
_cell.angle_alpha   90.00
_cell.angle_beta   90.00
_cell.angle_gamma   90.00
#
_symmetry.space_group_name_H-M   'P 1'
#
loop_
_entity.id
_entity.type
_entity.pdbx_description
1 polymer ?
#
loop_
_entity_poly.entity_id
_entity_poly.type
_entity_poly.pdbx_seq_one_letter_code
_entity_poly.pdbx_strand_id
1 'polypeptide(L)'
;MAIVIPHRPKYRGRHRYIYYLLGDTLCLRTRPTRVADPRSPAQIAQRLKMRLASHFLSGFKPFVEQGFAPEVKENFRRVGAYHCALSHLMRNALVPEEGGMVIDTSRVCLAEGRDNPMCSPKARLEGDSLRITWEGGLPRGCREVLVGFWNRDKGESKCYNFYIQEIDGSILIRLPKDWKGNTLDIWLAPLGSGEKGRYTSVHLQFEPNASGKQNGKQPRAIPGLSGRIQDLMRAKKSRSNECKSLNPRRIRVVDVYSGVRRL
;
A
#
# COMPACT_ATOMS: atom_id res chain seq x y z
N MET A 1 38.95 4.78 -31.36
CA MET A 1 38.26 5.77 -30.49
C MET A 1 38.12 5.19 -29.09
N ALA A 2 38.55 5.92 -28.06
CA ALA A 2 38.34 5.53 -26.67
C ALA A 2 36.90 5.90 -26.27
N ILE A 3 36.12 4.93 -25.82
CA ILE A 3 34.74 5.16 -25.36
C ILE A 3 34.78 5.15 -23.84
N VAL A 4 34.41 6.26 -23.21
CA VAL A 4 34.25 6.32 -21.76
C VAL A 4 32.87 5.79 -21.42
N ILE A 5 32.79 4.66 -20.71
CA ILE A 5 31.52 4.11 -20.25
C ILE A 5 31.43 4.35 -18.73
N PRO A 6 30.52 5.21 -18.24
CA PRO A 6 30.37 5.45 -16.82
C PRO A 6 29.70 4.22 -16.18
N HIS A 7 30.50 3.27 -15.73
CA HIS A 7 29.99 2.10 -15.02
C HIS A 7 29.50 2.52 -13.62
N ARG A 8 28.25 2.21 -13.28
CA ARG A 8 27.72 2.39 -11.92
C ARG A 8 27.96 1.08 -11.16
N PRO A 9 29.02 0.95 -10.32
CA PRO A 9 29.27 -0.29 -9.61
C PRO A 9 28.08 -0.63 -8.70
N LYS A 10 27.73 -1.91 -8.68
CA LYS A 10 26.53 -2.49 -8.03
C LYS A 10 26.45 -2.19 -6.52
N TYR A 11 27.59 -1.88 -5.89
CA TYR A 11 27.70 -1.53 -4.47
C TYR A 11 28.70 -0.38 -4.25
N ARG A 12 28.31 0.86 -4.56
CA ARG A 12 29.00 2.05 -4.03
C ARG A 12 28.16 2.67 -2.92
N GLY A 13 28.76 2.77 -1.73
CA GLY A 13 28.27 3.66 -0.69
C GLY A 13 28.10 5.08 -1.23
N ARG A 14 27.26 5.87 -0.59
CA ARG A 14 26.90 7.24 -0.99
C ARG A 14 28.13 8.18 -0.99
N HIS A 15 29.02 8.11 -1.99
CA HIS A 15 30.19 8.98 -2.11
C HIS A 15 29.81 10.47 -2.25
N ARG A 16 30.71 11.36 -1.80
CA ARG A 16 30.57 12.84 -1.92
C ARG A 16 30.51 13.33 -3.36
N TYR A 17 31.11 12.59 -4.30
CA TYR A 17 31.25 12.98 -5.68
C TYR A 17 30.46 12.05 -6.63
N ILE A 18 29.87 12.64 -7.66
CA ILE A 18 29.12 11.98 -8.73
C ILE A 18 29.88 12.25 -10.04
N TYR A 19 30.27 11.18 -10.73
CA TYR A 19 30.88 11.21 -12.05
C TYR A 19 29.80 10.95 -13.09
N TYR A 20 29.76 11.73 -14.16
CA TYR A 20 28.86 11.55 -15.29
C TYR A 20 29.47 12.13 -16.57
N LEU A 21 28.99 11.70 -17.73
CA LEU A 21 29.37 12.30 -19.01
C LEU A 21 28.37 13.39 -19.40
N LEU A 22 28.88 14.51 -19.88
CA LEU A 22 28.12 15.56 -20.54
C LEU A 22 28.66 15.69 -21.98
N GLY A 23 27.97 15.07 -22.94
CA GLY A 23 28.56 14.80 -24.26
C GLY A 23 29.79 13.91 -24.11
N ASP A 24 30.91 14.33 -24.70
CA ASP A 24 32.19 13.63 -24.62
C ASP A 24 33.07 14.06 -23.42
N THR A 25 32.56 14.95 -22.57
CA THR A 25 33.31 15.46 -21.42
C THR A 25 32.96 14.70 -20.13
N LEU A 26 33.98 14.14 -19.46
CA LEU A 26 33.82 13.56 -18.13
C LEU A 26 33.68 14.69 -17.09
N CYS A 27 32.50 14.80 -16.50
CA CYS A 27 32.20 15.78 -15.46
C CYS A 27 32.21 15.16 -14.07
N LEU A 28 32.71 15.93 -13.11
CA LEU A 28 32.68 15.61 -11.69
C LEU A 28 31.86 16.66 -10.96
N ARG A 29 30.84 16.24 -10.19
CA ARG A 29 30.13 17.14 -9.28
C ARG A 29 30.12 16.61 -7.85
N THR A 30 30.13 17.52 -6.89
CA THR A 30 29.79 17.20 -5.50
C THR A 30 28.30 17.00 -5.35
N ARG A 31 27.90 16.24 -4.32
CA ARG A 31 26.52 16.27 -3.85
C ARG A 31 26.24 17.60 -3.14
N PRO A 32 25.02 18.12 -3.24
CA PRO A 32 24.65 19.33 -2.52
C PRO A 32 24.91 19.15 -1.02
N THR A 33 25.67 20.10 -0.44
CA THR A 33 26.01 20.13 0.99
C THR A 33 24.75 20.30 1.85
N ARG A 34 23.78 21.05 1.33
CA ARG A 34 22.47 21.26 1.92
C ARG A 34 21.42 21.13 0.83
N VAL A 35 20.45 20.26 1.05
CA VAL A 35 19.23 20.22 0.25
C VAL A 35 18.19 20.97 1.07
N ALA A 36 17.74 22.12 0.61
CA ALA A 36 16.46 22.65 1.06
C ALA A 36 15.42 21.66 0.54
N ASP A 37 14.76 20.91 1.42
CA ASP A 37 13.58 20.12 1.07
C ASP A 37 12.42 21.12 1.04
N PRO A 38 11.99 21.63 -0.14
CA PRO A 38 10.93 22.61 -0.18
C PRO A 38 9.66 21.87 0.20
N ARG A 39 9.25 21.98 1.47
CA ARG A 39 8.03 21.38 1.99
C ARG A 39 6.82 22.17 1.47
N SER A 40 6.65 22.17 0.15
CA SER A 40 5.48 22.81 -0.46
C SER A 40 4.22 22.11 0.06
N PRO A 41 3.11 22.83 0.19
CA PRO A 41 1.85 22.24 0.68
C PRO A 41 1.47 20.98 -0.10
N ALA A 42 1.65 20.98 -1.43
CA ALA A 42 1.40 19.84 -2.29
C ALA A 42 2.27 18.61 -1.96
N GLN A 43 3.57 18.83 -1.68
CA GLN A 43 4.46 17.73 -1.29
C GLN A 43 4.11 17.15 0.09
N ILE A 44 3.71 18.01 1.05
CA ILE A 44 3.27 17.54 2.38
C ILE A 44 1.99 16.72 2.24
N ALA A 45 1.02 17.20 1.47
CA ALA A 45 -0.21 16.47 1.18
C ALA A 45 0.07 15.11 0.53
N GLN A 46 0.99 15.06 -0.45
CA GLN A 46 1.35 13.80 -1.10
C GLN A 46 2.03 12.81 -0.13
N ARG A 47 2.89 13.31 0.77
CA ARG A 47 3.49 12.48 1.84
C ARG A 47 2.42 11.95 2.80
N LEU A 48 1.40 12.75 3.10
CA LEU A 48 0.28 12.33 3.95
C LEU A 48 -0.51 11.20 3.27
N LYS A 49 -0.90 11.40 2.01
CA LYS A 49 -1.58 10.37 1.20
C LYS A 49 -0.81 9.06 1.22
N MET A 50 0.49 9.11 0.92
CA MET A 50 1.34 7.92 0.88
C MET A 50 1.46 7.23 2.24
N ARG A 51 1.66 8.00 3.32
CA ARG A 51 1.78 7.44 4.68
C ARG A 51 0.49 6.76 5.10
N LEU A 52 -0.64 7.42 4.92
CA LEU A 52 -1.96 6.92 5.30
C LEU A 52 -2.32 5.66 4.50
N ALA A 53 -2.21 5.74 3.16
CA ALA A 53 -2.46 4.63 2.26
C ALA A 53 -1.59 3.41 2.58
N SER A 54 -0.27 3.61 2.73
CA SER A 54 0.66 2.50 3.01
C SER A 54 0.43 1.89 4.38
N HIS A 55 0.14 2.71 5.40
CA HIS A 55 -0.14 2.21 6.74
C HIS A 55 -1.37 1.31 6.74
N PHE A 56 -2.49 1.79 6.19
CA PHE A 56 -3.72 1.01 6.07
C PHE A 56 -3.51 -0.27 5.26
N LEU A 57 -2.93 -0.17 4.06
CA LEU A 57 -2.80 -1.30 3.16
C LEU A 57 -1.78 -2.35 3.62
N SER A 58 -0.80 -1.96 4.45
CA SER A 58 0.22 -2.88 4.97
C SER A 58 -0.38 -4.08 5.71
N GLY A 59 -1.50 -3.85 6.40
CA GLY A 59 -2.25 -4.86 7.11
C GLY A 59 -2.98 -5.86 6.22
N PHE A 60 -3.31 -5.45 4.98
CA PHE A 60 -3.99 -6.25 3.98
C PHE A 60 -3.03 -6.94 3.00
N LYS A 61 -1.72 -6.88 3.24
CA LYS A 61 -0.70 -7.46 2.34
C LYS A 61 -1.02 -8.89 1.87
N PRO A 62 -1.40 -9.86 2.75
CA PRO A 62 -1.72 -11.22 2.31
C PRO A 62 -2.94 -11.31 1.38
N PHE A 63 -3.88 -10.37 1.50
CA PHE A 63 -5.07 -10.28 0.66
C PHE A 63 -4.69 -9.70 -0.71
N VAL A 64 -4.06 -8.53 -0.72
CA VAL A 64 -3.78 -7.79 -1.98
C VAL A 64 -2.74 -8.47 -2.87
N GLU A 65 -1.81 -9.21 -2.29
CA GLU A 65 -0.81 -9.97 -3.07
C GLU A 65 -1.45 -11.06 -3.95
N GLN A 66 -2.62 -11.57 -3.54
CA GLN A 66 -3.40 -12.55 -4.29
C GLN A 66 -4.49 -11.87 -5.13
N GLY A 67 -5.10 -10.82 -4.57
CA GLY A 67 -6.21 -10.08 -5.14
C GLY A 67 -5.86 -9.18 -6.34
N PHE A 68 -4.60 -8.77 -6.50
CA PHE A 68 -4.17 -7.94 -7.64
C PHE A 68 -3.20 -8.70 -8.56
N ALA A 69 -3.33 -8.48 -9.87
CA ALA A 69 -2.33 -8.93 -10.83
C ALA A 69 -1.12 -7.97 -10.83
N PRO A 70 0.12 -8.48 -10.86
CA PRO A 70 1.28 -7.64 -11.10
C PRO A 70 1.26 -7.10 -12.54
N GLU A 71 1.63 -5.83 -12.71
CA GLU A 71 1.60 -5.14 -14.00
C GLU A 71 3.01 -5.01 -14.56
N VAL A 72 3.19 -5.20 -15.87
CA VAL A 72 4.42 -4.84 -16.58
C VAL A 72 4.18 -3.53 -17.30
N LYS A 73 4.89 -2.48 -16.90
CA LYS A 73 4.80 -1.17 -17.56
C LYS A 73 5.53 -1.17 -18.90
N GLU A 74 5.23 -0.19 -19.74
CA GLU A 74 5.87 0.01 -21.06
C GLU A 74 7.40 0.03 -21.01
N ASN A 75 7.97 0.53 -19.91
CA ASN A 75 9.43 0.52 -19.67
C ASN A 75 9.96 -0.82 -19.15
N PHE A 76 9.23 -1.92 -19.36
CA PHE A 76 9.51 -3.28 -18.87
C PHE A 76 9.66 -3.39 -17.34
N ARG A 77 9.26 -2.37 -16.58
CA ARG A 77 9.28 -2.41 -15.13
C ARG A 77 8.08 -3.21 -14.61
N ARG A 78 8.37 -4.26 -13.85
CA ARG A 78 7.36 -5.00 -13.10
C ARG A 78 6.92 -4.19 -11.87
N VAL A 79 5.62 -3.99 -11.73
CA VAL A 79 4.95 -3.43 -10.56
C VAL A 79 4.26 -4.59 -9.84
N GLY A 80 4.65 -4.82 -8.59
CA GLY A 80 4.04 -5.90 -7.79
C GLY A 80 2.60 -5.58 -7.40
N ALA A 81 1.80 -6.62 -7.18
CA ALA A 81 0.39 -6.56 -6.81
C ALA A 81 0.08 -5.54 -5.70
N TYR A 82 0.87 -5.52 -4.62
CA TYR A 82 0.73 -4.54 -3.53
C TYR A 82 0.80 -3.08 -4.02
N HIS A 83 1.69 -2.78 -4.97
CA HIS A 83 1.83 -1.42 -5.50
C HIS A 83 0.70 -1.06 -6.47
N CYS A 84 0.15 -2.05 -7.18
CA CYS A 84 -1.08 -1.88 -7.97
C CYS A 84 -2.25 -1.50 -7.05
N ALA A 85 -2.45 -2.26 -5.97
CA ALA A 85 -3.45 -1.99 -4.94
C ALA A 85 -3.26 -0.61 -4.29
N LEU A 86 -2.02 -0.26 -3.94
CA LEU A 86 -1.70 1.05 -3.38
C LEU A 86 -2.05 2.20 -4.34
N SER A 87 -1.73 2.03 -5.63
CA SER A 87 -2.09 2.99 -6.68
C SER A 87 -3.60 3.13 -6.84
N HIS A 88 -4.36 2.02 -6.78
CA HIS A 88 -5.81 2.03 -6.84
C HIS A 88 -6.43 2.75 -5.63
N LEU A 89 -5.98 2.42 -4.41
CA LEU A 89 -6.44 3.07 -3.17
C LEU A 89 -6.17 4.58 -3.20
N MET A 90 -4.98 5.00 -3.64
CA MET A 90 -4.62 6.42 -3.73
C MET A 90 -5.48 7.21 -4.72
N ARG A 91 -5.98 6.57 -5.78
CA ARG A 91 -6.82 7.21 -6.81
C ARG A 91 -8.30 7.28 -6.41
N ASN A 92 -8.80 6.23 -5.76
CA ASN A 92 -10.25 6.00 -5.67
C ASN A 92 -10.81 6.15 -4.26
N ALA A 93 -10.02 5.89 -3.20
CA ALA A 93 -10.51 5.81 -1.83
C ALA A 93 -10.00 6.91 -0.89
N LEU A 94 -9.00 7.70 -1.30
CA LEU A 94 -8.52 8.83 -0.50
C LEU A 94 -9.32 10.10 -0.78
N VAL A 95 -9.97 10.63 0.25
CA VAL A 95 -10.80 11.84 0.20
C VAL A 95 -10.15 12.94 1.05
N PRO A 96 -10.07 14.18 0.57
CA PRO A 96 -9.59 15.30 1.38
C PRO A 96 -10.55 15.58 2.54
N GLU A 97 -9.99 15.89 3.70
CA GLU A 97 -10.72 16.32 4.91
C GLU A 97 -10.07 17.61 5.44
N GLU A 98 -10.76 18.37 6.29
CA GLU A 98 -10.23 19.60 6.87
C GLU A 98 -8.87 19.36 7.56
N GLY A 99 -7.82 19.96 7.00
CA GLY A 99 -6.44 19.82 7.51
C GLY A 99 -5.81 18.43 7.32
N GLY A 100 -6.40 17.54 6.53
CA GLY A 100 -5.97 16.15 6.43
C GLY A 100 -6.50 15.37 5.23
N MET A 101 -6.48 14.05 5.37
CA MET A 101 -7.00 13.07 4.41
C MET A 101 -7.67 11.94 5.17
N VAL A 102 -8.72 11.37 4.59
CA VAL A 102 -9.43 10.20 5.10
C VAL A 102 -9.55 9.13 4.02
N ILE A 103 -9.54 7.86 4.44
CA ILE A 103 -9.85 6.70 3.59
C ILE A 103 -11.35 6.45 3.66
N ASP A 104 -12.04 6.57 2.54
CA ASP A 104 -13.40 6.08 2.34
C ASP A 104 -13.36 4.56 2.13
N THR A 105 -13.69 3.80 3.17
CA THR A 105 -13.62 2.34 3.15
C THR A 105 -14.57 1.69 2.14
N SER A 106 -15.68 2.36 1.80
CA SER A 106 -16.63 1.88 0.79
C SER A 106 -16.04 1.85 -0.62
N ARG A 107 -15.02 2.68 -0.88
CA ARG A 107 -14.30 2.76 -2.16
C ARG A 107 -13.00 1.98 -2.15
N VAL A 108 -12.62 1.37 -1.03
CA VAL A 108 -11.41 0.55 -0.94
C VAL A 108 -11.62 -0.74 -1.70
N CYS A 109 -10.68 -1.01 -2.61
CA CYS A 109 -10.63 -2.23 -3.40
C CYS A 109 -9.37 -3.02 -2.99
N LEU A 110 -9.55 -4.22 -2.46
CA LEU A 110 -8.47 -5.12 -2.01
C LEU A 110 -8.17 -6.24 -3.01
N ALA A 111 -9.05 -6.48 -3.98
CA ALA A 111 -8.81 -7.33 -5.14
C ALA A 111 -9.44 -6.72 -6.38
N GLU A 112 -8.78 -6.81 -7.52
CA GLU A 112 -9.23 -6.27 -8.80
C GLU A 112 -9.30 -7.40 -9.83
N GLY A 113 -10.41 -7.44 -10.58
CA GLY A 113 -10.64 -8.46 -11.59
C GLY A 113 -12.04 -8.34 -12.17
N ARG A 114 -12.69 -9.49 -12.35
CA ARG A 114 -14.07 -9.55 -12.86
C ARG A 114 -15.08 -9.13 -11.80
N ASP A 115 -16.29 -8.79 -12.25
CA ASP A 115 -17.40 -8.47 -11.35
C ASP A 115 -17.69 -9.63 -10.39
N ASN A 116 -17.83 -9.30 -9.11
CA ASN A 116 -17.98 -10.27 -8.05
C ASN A 116 -19.43 -10.75 -7.96
N PRO A 117 -19.71 -12.03 -8.24
CA PRO A 117 -21.07 -12.57 -8.27
C PRO A 117 -21.66 -12.83 -6.88
N MET A 118 -20.89 -12.64 -5.79
CA MET A 118 -21.40 -12.87 -4.44
C MET A 118 -22.52 -11.89 -4.06
N CYS A 119 -22.52 -10.66 -4.58
CA CYS A 119 -23.56 -9.63 -4.40
C CYS A 119 -24.05 -9.37 -2.94
N SER A 120 -23.94 -8.12 -2.48
CA SER A 120 -24.57 -7.67 -1.23
C SER A 120 -24.30 -8.55 0.01
N PRO A 121 -23.03 -8.75 0.40
CA PRO A 121 -22.71 -9.51 1.60
C PRO A 121 -23.36 -8.90 2.84
N LYS A 122 -23.76 -9.75 3.78
CA LYS A 122 -24.34 -9.39 5.08
C LYS A 122 -23.57 -10.10 6.18
N ALA A 123 -23.43 -9.47 7.34
CA ALA A 123 -22.75 -10.05 8.48
C ALA A 123 -23.66 -10.00 9.71
N ARG A 124 -23.68 -11.10 10.46
CA ARG A 124 -24.43 -11.22 11.71
C ARG A 124 -23.54 -11.83 12.78
N LEU A 125 -23.59 -11.27 13.98
CA LEU A 125 -22.92 -11.86 15.13
C LEU A 125 -23.76 -13.02 15.68
N GLU A 126 -23.13 -14.19 15.81
CA GLU A 126 -23.67 -15.40 16.44
C GLU A 126 -22.74 -15.79 17.60
N GLY A 127 -23.07 -15.30 18.80
CA GLY A 127 -22.24 -15.49 19.99
C GLY A 127 -20.89 -14.77 19.87
N ASP A 128 -19.81 -15.55 19.71
CA ASP A 128 -18.44 -15.07 19.53
C ASP A 128 -17.94 -15.19 18.08
N SER A 129 -18.81 -15.64 17.17
CA SER A 129 -18.49 -15.80 15.76
C SER A 129 -19.28 -14.82 14.90
N LEU A 130 -18.66 -14.32 13.85
CA LEU A 130 -19.31 -13.54 12.82
C LEU A 130 -19.67 -14.46 11.66
N ARG A 131 -20.96 -14.59 11.37
CA ARG A 131 -21.43 -15.27 10.17
C ARG A 131 -21.59 -14.25 9.05
N ILE A 132 -20.93 -14.51 7.93
CA ILE A 132 -21.03 -13.72 6.71
C ILE A 132 -21.83 -14.54 5.70
N THR A 133 -22.89 -13.95 5.17
CA THR A 133 -23.72 -14.50 4.09
C THR A 133 -23.73 -13.52 2.92
N TRP A 134 -24.17 -13.96 1.76
CA TRP A 134 -24.29 -13.13 0.57
C TRP A 134 -25.45 -13.65 -0.28
N GLU A 135 -26.00 -12.82 -1.17
CA GLU A 135 -27.22 -13.15 -1.90
C GLU A 135 -26.95 -13.90 -3.20
N GLY A 136 -25.83 -13.59 -3.84
CA GLY A 136 -25.40 -14.22 -5.07
C GLY A 136 -24.67 -15.55 -4.86
N GLY A 137 -23.93 -15.97 -5.87
CA GLY A 137 -23.22 -17.25 -5.89
C GLY A 137 -21.71 -17.08 -5.88
N LEU A 138 -21.00 -18.18 -5.60
CA LEU A 138 -19.57 -18.24 -5.88
C LEU A 138 -19.33 -18.47 -7.37
N PRO A 139 -18.35 -17.77 -7.98
CA PRO A 139 -18.06 -17.96 -9.40
C PRO A 139 -17.58 -19.39 -9.71
N ARG A 140 -17.89 -19.89 -10.91
CA ARG A 140 -17.38 -21.19 -11.38
C ARG A 140 -15.85 -21.18 -11.43
N GLY A 141 -15.23 -22.23 -10.89
CA GLY A 141 -13.77 -22.38 -10.82
C GLY A 141 -13.09 -21.55 -9.73
N CYS A 142 -13.88 -20.90 -8.87
CA CYS A 142 -13.40 -20.35 -7.60
C CYS A 142 -12.87 -21.49 -6.72
N ARG A 143 -11.72 -21.28 -6.09
CA ARG A 143 -11.11 -22.22 -5.15
C ARG A 143 -11.16 -21.70 -3.73
N GLU A 144 -11.06 -20.40 -3.60
CA GLU A 144 -10.80 -19.71 -2.33
C GLU A 144 -11.61 -18.43 -2.25
N VAL A 145 -11.94 -18.00 -1.03
CA VAL A 145 -12.52 -16.69 -0.74
C VAL A 145 -11.62 -15.97 0.24
N LEU A 146 -11.06 -14.85 -0.22
CA LEU A 146 -10.28 -13.96 0.61
C LEU A 146 -11.23 -13.09 1.44
N VAL A 147 -10.97 -13.01 2.74
CA VAL A 147 -11.75 -12.17 3.66
C VAL A 147 -10.80 -11.25 4.42
N GLY A 148 -11.00 -9.95 4.30
CA GLY A 148 -10.23 -8.92 4.97
C GLY A 148 -11.11 -8.19 5.98
N PHE A 149 -10.57 -7.93 7.16
CA PHE A 149 -11.22 -7.16 8.21
C PHE A 149 -10.40 -5.93 8.55
N TRP A 150 -11.07 -4.81 8.78
CA TRP A 150 -10.53 -3.63 9.44
C TRP A 150 -11.36 -3.31 10.68
N ASN A 151 -10.72 -3.24 11.84
CA ASN A 151 -11.34 -2.80 13.07
C ASN A 151 -11.23 -1.28 13.18
N ARG A 152 -12.34 -0.55 13.00
CA ARG A 152 -12.32 0.92 13.02
C ARG A 152 -11.93 1.49 14.37
N ASP A 153 -12.28 0.82 15.48
CA ASP A 153 -11.98 1.31 16.83
C ASP A 153 -10.51 1.14 17.21
N LYS A 154 -9.84 0.10 16.68
CA LYS A 154 -8.44 -0.21 16.98
C LYS A 154 -7.45 0.23 15.92
N GLY A 155 -7.88 0.37 14.68
CA GLY A 155 -6.99 0.58 13.53
C GLY A 155 -6.15 -0.66 13.19
N GLU A 156 -6.72 -1.85 13.39
CA GLU A 156 -6.07 -3.14 13.13
C GLU A 156 -6.75 -3.88 11.98
N SER A 157 -5.99 -4.66 11.23
CA SER A 157 -6.49 -5.49 10.14
C SER A 157 -6.24 -6.97 10.38
N LYS A 158 -7.11 -7.83 9.86
CA LYS A 158 -6.88 -9.28 9.76
C LYS A 158 -7.34 -9.82 8.43
N CYS A 159 -6.60 -10.76 7.87
CA CYS A 159 -6.94 -11.44 6.63
C CYS A 159 -7.09 -12.93 6.88
N TYR A 160 -8.09 -13.51 6.24
CA TYR A 160 -8.37 -14.93 6.25
C TYR A 160 -8.55 -15.42 4.81
N ASN A 161 -8.28 -16.69 4.60
CA ASN A 161 -8.52 -17.38 3.35
C ASN A 161 -9.35 -18.62 3.65
N PHE A 162 -10.43 -18.81 2.92
CA PHE A 162 -11.33 -19.96 3.07
C PHE A 162 -11.38 -20.74 1.77
N TYR A 163 -11.20 -22.05 1.84
CA TYR A 163 -11.36 -22.91 0.69
C TYR A 163 -12.85 -23.14 0.42
N ILE A 164 -13.24 -23.20 -0.85
CA ILE A 164 -14.65 -23.36 -1.23
C ILE A 164 -15.30 -24.62 -0.66
N GLN A 165 -14.50 -25.66 -0.38
CA GLN A 165 -14.96 -26.90 0.25
C GLN A 165 -15.44 -26.70 1.70
N GLU A 166 -14.99 -25.62 2.34
CA GLU A 166 -15.36 -25.25 3.71
C GLU A 166 -16.57 -24.30 3.75
N ILE A 167 -17.05 -23.87 2.56
CA ILE A 167 -18.07 -22.85 2.42
C ILE A 167 -19.38 -23.50 1.97
N ASP A 168 -20.36 -23.48 2.86
CA ASP A 168 -21.74 -23.88 2.57
C ASP A 168 -22.67 -22.65 2.63
N GLY A 169 -22.61 -21.81 1.59
CA GLY A 169 -23.41 -20.59 1.46
C GLY A 169 -23.12 -19.48 2.49
N SER A 170 -22.23 -19.73 3.46
CA SER A 170 -21.83 -18.77 4.49
C SER A 170 -20.43 -19.06 5.01
N ILE A 171 -19.79 -18.04 5.57
CA ILE A 171 -18.49 -18.15 6.23
C ILE A 171 -18.67 -17.80 7.70
N LEU A 172 -18.23 -18.68 8.61
CA LEU A 172 -18.27 -18.44 10.05
C LEU A 172 -16.85 -18.17 10.57
N ILE A 173 -16.66 -17.01 11.20
CA ILE A 173 -15.33 -16.54 11.62
C ILE A 173 -15.37 -16.24 13.12
N ARG A 174 -14.52 -16.90 13.89
CA ARG A 174 -14.34 -16.55 15.30
C ARG A 174 -13.58 -15.23 15.39
N LEU A 175 -14.25 -14.20 15.90
CA LEU A 175 -13.61 -12.92 16.11
C LEU A 175 -12.68 -13.00 17.32
N PRO A 176 -11.55 -12.27 17.30
CA PRO A 176 -10.76 -12.05 18.50
C PRO A 176 -11.64 -11.47 19.61
N LYS A 177 -11.46 -11.94 20.86
CA LYS A 177 -12.29 -11.51 22.01
C LYS A 177 -12.31 -9.99 22.17
N ASP A 178 -11.20 -9.36 21.83
CA ASP A 178 -10.93 -7.94 21.94
C ASP A 178 -11.50 -7.11 20.77
N TRP A 179 -12.14 -7.74 19.78
CA TRP A 179 -12.84 -7.10 18.66
C TRP A 179 -14.37 -7.16 18.80
N LYS A 180 -14.87 -7.82 19.85
CA LYS A 180 -16.30 -7.96 20.11
C LYS A 180 -16.89 -6.59 20.48
N GLY A 181 -17.95 -6.18 19.77
CA GLY A 181 -18.58 -4.88 19.99
C GLY A 181 -17.94 -3.73 19.21
N ASN A 182 -16.91 -4.01 18.41
CA ASN A 182 -16.27 -3.00 17.55
C ASN A 182 -16.96 -2.89 16.20
N THR A 183 -16.82 -1.73 15.57
CA THR A 183 -17.24 -1.51 14.18
C THR A 183 -16.19 -2.08 13.24
N LEU A 184 -16.62 -2.94 12.31
CA LEU A 184 -15.73 -3.62 11.38
C LEU A 184 -16.07 -3.24 9.93
N ASP A 185 -15.05 -2.98 9.12
CA ASP A 185 -15.17 -3.08 7.66
C ASP A 185 -14.68 -4.46 7.21
N ILE A 186 -15.40 -5.04 6.27
CA ILE A 186 -15.17 -6.39 5.78
C ILE A 186 -15.08 -6.33 4.26
N TRP A 187 -14.07 -6.98 3.69
CA TRP A 187 -13.95 -7.15 2.24
C TRP A 187 -13.91 -8.63 1.90
N LEU A 188 -14.67 -9.01 0.87
CA LEU A 188 -14.73 -10.38 0.35
C LEU A 188 -14.32 -10.39 -1.12
N ALA A 189 -13.46 -11.31 -1.51
CA ALA A 189 -13.09 -11.50 -2.90
C ALA A 189 -12.92 -12.99 -3.23
N PRO A 190 -13.72 -13.55 -4.16
CA PRO A 190 -13.47 -14.86 -4.73
C PRO A 190 -12.14 -14.91 -5.46
N LEU A 191 -11.45 -16.04 -5.35
CA LEU A 191 -10.20 -16.31 -6.03
C LEU A 191 -10.27 -17.68 -6.71
N GLY A 192 -10.08 -17.69 -8.03
CA GLY A 192 -9.91 -18.85 -8.88
C GLY A 192 -8.49 -18.95 -9.43
N SER A 193 -8.28 -19.90 -10.33
CA SER A 193 -6.96 -20.12 -10.95
C SER A 193 -6.60 -19.05 -11.99
N GLY A 194 -5.34 -18.63 -12.00
CA GLY A 194 -4.76 -17.74 -13.02
C GLY A 194 -5.28 -16.29 -12.97
N GLU A 195 -4.93 -15.50 -13.98
CA GLU A 195 -5.29 -14.07 -14.00
C GLU A 195 -6.78 -13.81 -14.13
N LYS A 196 -7.46 -14.63 -14.94
CA LYS A 196 -8.91 -14.56 -15.07
C LYS A 196 -9.62 -15.01 -13.78
N GLY A 197 -8.95 -15.72 -12.88
CA GLY A 197 -9.53 -16.20 -11.63
C GLY A 197 -9.81 -15.12 -10.58
N ARG A 198 -9.41 -13.87 -10.79
CA ARG A 198 -9.61 -12.79 -9.81
C ARG A 198 -10.94 -12.08 -10.00
N TYR A 199 -11.55 -11.73 -8.87
CA TYR A 199 -12.80 -10.98 -8.80
C TYR A 199 -12.62 -9.75 -7.92
N THR A 200 -13.38 -8.70 -8.21
CA THR A 200 -13.32 -7.44 -7.48
C THR A 200 -13.78 -7.64 -6.03
N SER A 201 -13.11 -7.01 -5.07
CA SER A 201 -13.53 -7.11 -3.67
C SER A 201 -14.85 -6.38 -3.43
N VAL A 202 -15.79 -7.00 -2.72
CA VAL A 202 -17.01 -6.34 -2.22
C VAL A 202 -16.83 -5.91 -0.77
N HIS A 203 -17.31 -4.73 -0.42
CA HIS A 203 -17.22 -4.13 0.92
C HIS A 203 -18.53 -4.30 1.69
N LEU A 204 -18.40 -4.49 3.00
CA LEU A 204 -19.49 -4.50 3.97
C LEU A 204 -19.03 -3.80 5.25
N GLN A 205 -19.86 -2.91 5.78
CA GLN A 205 -19.70 -2.38 7.13
C GLN A 205 -20.58 -3.17 8.11
N PHE A 206 -19.98 -3.67 9.18
CA PHE A 206 -20.65 -4.36 10.26
C PHE A 206 -20.62 -3.51 11.53
N GLU A 207 -21.80 -3.19 12.04
CA GLU A 207 -21.99 -2.50 13.31
C GLU A 207 -22.73 -3.43 14.30
N PRO A 208 -22.16 -3.71 15.48
CA PRO A 208 -22.75 -4.67 16.42
C PRO A 208 -24.03 -4.18 17.09
N ASN A 209 -24.29 -2.87 17.12
CA ASN A 209 -25.44 -2.26 17.80
C ASN A 209 -26.27 -1.38 16.84
N ALA A 210 -26.94 -1.98 15.87
CA ALA A 210 -27.86 -1.25 14.98
C ALA A 210 -29.25 -0.96 15.61
N SER A 211 -29.47 -1.29 16.89
CA SER A 211 -30.68 -0.91 17.65
C SER A 211 -30.48 0.41 18.41
N GLY A 212 -30.68 1.52 17.70
CA GLY A 212 -31.13 2.79 18.28
C GLY A 212 -30.11 3.62 19.06
N LYS A 213 -29.44 4.54 18.36
CA LYS A 213 -29.26 5.98 18.70
C LYS A 213 -28.15 6.55 17.83
N GLN A 214 -28.54 7.24 16.75
CA GLN A 214 -27.66 8.20 16.10
C GLN A 214 -27.50 9.41 17.04
N ASN A 215 -26.63 9.27 18.04
CA ASN A 215 -26.17 10.43 18.79
C ASN A 215 -25.08 11.09 17.97
N GLY A 216 -25.31 12.35 17.60
CA GLY A 216 -24.38 13.25 16.89
C GLY A 216 -23.09 13.47 17.67
N LYS A 217 -22.24 12.45 17.70
CA LYS A 217 -20.87 12.54 18.18
C LYS A 217 -20.04 13.05 17.01
N GLN A 218 -19.37 14.19 17.21
CA GLN A 218 -18.37 14.73 16.28
C GLN A 218 -17.51 13.59 15.71
N PRO A 219 -17.12 13.64 14.42
CA PRO A 219 -16.33 12.60 13.80
C PRO A 219 -15.02 12.44 14.58
N ARG A 220 -14.96 11.42 15.43
CA ARG A 220 -13.71 11.03 16.09
C ARG A 220 -12.79 10.55 14.98
N ALA A 221 -11.55 11.05 14.98
CA ALA A 221 -10.52 10.59 14.06
C ALA A 221 -10.45 9.06 14.15
N ILE A 222 -10.82 8.38 13.06
CA ILE A 222 -10.86 6.92 13.05
C ILE A 222 -9.41 6.43 12.93
N PRO A 223 -8.90 5.68 13.93
CA PRO A 223 -7.53 5.19 13.93
C PRO A 223 -7.16 4.50 12.61
N GLY A 224 -6.06 4.92 12.01
CA GLY A 224 -5.52 4.33 10.78
C GLY A 224 -6.27 4.62 9.48
N LEU A 225 -7.47 5.24 9.52
CA LEU A 225 -8.23 5.68 8.34
C LEU A 225 -8.17 7.18 8.09
N SER A 226 -7.83 7.98 9.10
CA SER A 226 -7.66 9.43 8.98
C SER A 226 -6.23 9.84 9.35
N GLY A 227 -5.74 10.91 8.73
CA GLY A 227 -4.44 11.49 9.06
C GLY A 227 -4.43 12.99 8.83
N ARG A 228 -3.81 13.74 9.74
CA ARG A 228 -3.69 15.20 9.64
C ARG A 228 -2.30 15.61 9.18
N ILE A 229 -2.23 16.76 8.51
CA ILE A 229 -0.95 17.34 8.07
C ILE A 229 -0.04 17.62 9.29
N GLN A 230 -0.61 17.99 10.43
CA GLN A 230 0.12 18.28 11.66
C GLN A 230 0.95 17.08 12.16
N ASP A 231 0.47 15.85 11.94
CA ASP A 231 1.14 14.60 12.37
C ASP A 231 2.42 14.30 11.56
N LEU A 232 2.56 14.91 10.38
CA LEU A 232 3.79 14.84 9.58
C LEU A 232 4.84 15.85 10.06
N MET A 233 4.40 16.99 10.59
CA MET A 233 5.30 18.08 10.98
C MET A 233 6.01 17.79 12.31
N ARG A 234 5.37 17.05 13.23
CA ARG A 234 5.98 16.64 14.52
C ARG A 234 7.14 15.65 14.38
N ALA A 235 7.27 14.97 13.24
CA ALA A 235 8.36 14.04 12.99
C ALA A 235 9.68 14.76 12.61
N LYS A 236 10.25 15.60 13.49
CA LYS A 236 11.66 16.04 13.35
C LYS A 236 12.35 16.42 14.66
N LYS A 237 13.34 15.59 15.03
CA LYS A 237 14.70 15.99 15.43
C LYS A 237 15.63 14.78 15.27
N SER A 238 15.91 14.34 14.04
CA SER A 238 17.13 13.56 13.80
C SER A 238 18.02 14.33 12.84
N ARG A 239 19.27 14.45 13.27
CA ARG A 239 20.34 15.25 12.66
C ARG A 239 20.42 14.93 11.17
N SER A 240 20.58 15.97 10.35
CA SER A 240 21.02 15.80 8.97
C SER A 240 22.19 14.81 8.95
N ASN A 241 22.08 13.76 8.14
CA ASN A 241 23.16 12.81 7.93
C ASN A 241 24.35 13.55 7.27
N GLU A 242 25.14 14.25 8.07
CA GLU A 242 26.45 14.73 7.67
C GLU A 242 27.32 13.50 7.45
N CYS A 243 27.41 13.08 6.20
CA CYS A 243 28.41 12.11 5.78
C CYS A 243 29.78 12.82 5.86
N LYS A 244 30.39 12.81 7.06
CA LYS A 244 31.78 13.23 7.23
C LYS A 244 32.66 12.25 6.45
N SER A 245 33.34 12.74 5.42
CA SER A 245 34.26 11.91 4.65
C SER A 245 35.51 11.66 5.49
N LEU A 246 35.88 10.40 5.69
CA LEU A 246 37.05 9.99 6.47
C LEU A 246 38.41 10.45 5.90
N ASN A 247 38.46 11.00 4.68
CA ASN A 247 39.68 11.63 4.18
C ASN A 247 39.40 12.55 2.96
N PRO A 248 39.46 13.88 3.09
CA PRO A 248 39.13 14.81 1.99
C PRO A 248 40.22 14.91 0.91
N ARG A 249 41.46 14.47 1.20
CA ARG A 249 42.63 14.63 0.31
C ARG A 249 43.02 13.38 -0.50
N ARG A 250 42.33 12.25 -0.33
CA ARG A 250 42.63 11.04 -1.11
C ARG A 250 42.06 11.19 -2.52
N ILE A 251 42.92 11.40 -3.52
CA ILE A 251 42.58 11.25 -4.94
C ILE A 251 42.12 9.79 -5.11
N ARG A 252 40.80 9.59 -5.24
CA ARG A 252 40.25 8.27 -5.52
C ARG A 252 40.24 8.12 -7.03
N VAL A 253 41.27 7.43 -7.53
CA VAL A 253 41.41 7.06 -8.94
C VAL A 253 40.08 6.51 -9.43
N VAL A 254 39.57 7.10 -10.51
CA VAL A 254 38.42 6.57 -11.23
C VAL A 254 38.97 5.45 -12.10
N ASP A 255 38.46 4.24 -11.96
CA ASP A 255 38.75 3.17 -12.92
C ASP A 255 38.09 3.56 -14.25
N VAL A 256 38.85 4.25 -15.11
CA VAL A 256 38.48 4.53 -16.50
C VAL A 256 39.05 3.39 -17.32
N TYR A 257 38.21 2.45 -17.70
CA TYR A 257 38.61 1.41 -18.66
C TYR A 257 38.59 2.00 -20.07
N SER A 258 39.76 2.15 -20.69
CA SER A 258 39.90 2.37 -22.13
C SER A 258 40.16 1.03 -22.81
N GLY A 259 39.14 0.45 -23.43
CA GLY A 259 39.27 -0.76 -24.26
C GLY A 259 38.89 -0.46 -25.71
N VAL A 260 39.62 -1.04 -26.67
CA VAL A 260 39.20 -1.08 -28.07
C VAL A 260 38.09 -2.12 -28.19
N ARG A 261 36.91 -1.70 -28.62
CA ARG A 261 35.81 -2.62 -28.96
C ARG A 261 36.25 -3.40 -30.20
N ARG A 262 36.58 -4.70 -30.08
CA ARG A 262 36.62 -5.57 -31.25
C ARG A 262 35.19 -5.75 -31.72
N LEU A 263 34.94 -5.35 -32.97
CA LEU A 263 33.69 -5.56 -33.69
C LEU A 263 33.38 -7.05 -33.78
#